data_AF-A0A7K2W8K7-F1
#
_entry.id   AF-A0A7K2W8K7-F1
#
_cell.length_a   1.000
_cell.length_b   1.000
_cell.length_c   1.000
_cell.angle_alpha   90.00
_cell.angle_beta   90.00
_cell.angle_gamma   90.00
#
_symmetry.space_group_name_H-M   'P 1'
#
loop_
_entity.id
_entity.type
_entity.pdbx_description
1 polymer ?
#
loop_
_entity_poly.entity_id
_entity_poly.type
_entity_poly.pdbx_seq_one_letter_code
_entity_poly.pdbx_strand_id
1 'polypeptide(L)'
;RPGSGRPPALGRAVRAALADAGVAPGAVDVVFADAAGLRAADSAEADVLTEVFGPYGVPVAVPKTMTGRLYGGGPPLDVAAALLSMRDQVLPPAVHLDRPVPGHRLDLVRGRPRPARVRTALVVARGHGGFNSAMVLTAPGPTPAPGPDTGPGAP
;
A
#
# COMPACT_ATOMS: atom_id res chain seq x y z
N ARG A 1 -15.40 9.51 -16.27
CA ARG A 1 -15.06 10.80 -16.90
C ARG A 1 -15.00 11.84 -15.77
N PRO A 2 -14.08 12.80 -15.78
CA PRO A 2 -14.15 13.93 -14.85
C PRO A 2 -15.54 14.57 -14.95
N GLY A 3 -16.20 14.84 -13.82
CA GLY A 3 -17.53 15.46 -13.77
C GLY A 3 -18.74 14.52 -13.92
N SER A 4 -18.56 13.19 -14.02
CA SER A 4 -19.70 12.28 -14.24
C SER A 4 -20.51 11.92 -12.99
N GLY A 5 -20.30 12.59 -11.85
CA GLY A 5 -20.94 12.27 -10.54
C GLY A 5 -20.63 10.87 -9.98
N ARG A 6 -19.85 10.04 -10.71
CA ARG A 6 -19.52 8.67 -10.31
C ARG A 6 -18.37 8.72 -9.31
N PRO A 7 -18.45 8.01 -8.16
CA PRO A 7 -17.39 8.01 -7.18
C PRO A 7 -16.04 7.62 -7.82
N PRO A 8 -14.91 8.16 -7.33
CA PRO A 8 -13.59 7.86 -7.88
C PRO A 8 -13.38 6.35 -8.02
N ALA A 9 -12.97 5.90 -9.21
CA ALA A 9 -12.77 4.47 -9.48
C ALA A 9 -11.71 3.85 -8.55
N LEU A 10 -10.71 4.64 -8.15
CA LEU A 10 -9.71 4.27 -7.17
C LEU A 10 -10.34 3.92 -5.81
N GLY A 11 -11.23 4.77 -5.28
CA GLY A 11 -11.88 4.53 -3.99
C GLY A 11 -12.68 3.23 -3.98
N ARG A 12 -13.35 2.90 -5.09
CA ARG A 12 -14.01 1.59 -5.24
C ARG A 12 -13.02 0.44 -5.22
N ALA A 13 -11.91 0.54 -5.94
CA ALA A 13 -10.89 -0.52 -5.98
C ALA A 13 -10.29 -0.76 -4.58
N VAL A 14 -9.93 0.30 -3.86
CA VAL A 14 -9.41 0.21 -2.48
C VAL A 14 -10.42 -0.47 -1.55
N ARG A 15 -11.67 0.02 -1.53
CA ARG A 15 -12.71 -0.55 -0.65
C ARG A 15 -13.05 -2.00 -1.01
N ALA A 16 -13.04 -2.35 -2.30
CA ALA A 16 -13.26 -3.71 -2.76
C ALA A 16 -12.14 -4.66 -2.31
N ALA A 17 -10.87 -4.26 -2.44
CA ALA A 17 -9.73 -5.07 -1.99
C ALA A 17 -9.72 -5.27 -0.47
N LEU A 18 -10.07 -4.23 0.31
CA LEU A 18 -10.22 -4.34 1.76
C LEU A 18 -11.37 -5.30 2.16
N ALA A 19 -12.51 -5.19 1.48
CA ALA A 19 -13.65 -6.06 1.72
C ALA A 19 -13.34 -7.53 1.35
N ASP A 20 -12.71 -7.76 0.20
CA ASP A 20 -12.28 -9.09 -0.26
C ASP A 20 -11.31 -9.76 0.73
N ALA A 21 -10.38 -8.98 1.29
CA ALA A 21 -9.45 -9.46 2.30
C ALA A 21 -10.03 -9.55 3.72
N GLY A 22 -11.26 -9.08 3.96
CA GLY A 22 -11.85 -8.98 5.31
C GLY A 22 -11.08 -8.05 6.25
N VAL A 23 -10.39 -7.04 5.71
CA VAL A 23 -9.53 -6.13 6.46
C VAL A 23 -10.23 -4.78 6.64
N ALA A 24 -10.39 -4.35 7.89
CA ALA A 24 -10.85 -3.00 8.19
C ALA A 24 -9.75 -1.96 7.85
N PRO A 25 -10.10 -0.72 7.42
CA PRO A 25 -9.10 0.30 7.12
C PRO A 25 -8.07 0.54 8.24
N GLY A 26 -8.52 0.52 9.51
CA GLY A 26 -7.63 0.69 10.68
C GLY A 26 -6.72 -0.49 10.98
N ALA A 27 -6.85 -1.61 10.26
CA ALA A 27 -5.96 -2.78 10.37
C ALA A 27 -4.89 -2.82 9.27
N VAL A 28 -4.83 -1.79 8.41
CA VAL A 28 -3.77 -1.62 7.40
C VAL A 28 -2.61 -0.88 8.04
N ASP A 29 -1.42 -1.47 8.00
CA ASP A 29 -0.21 -0.91 8.61
C ASP A 29 0.54 0.05 7.66
N VAL A 30 0.36 -0.13 6.35
CA VAL A 30 0.98 0.73 5.33
C VAL A 30 0.22 0.68 4.00
N VAL A 31 0.19 1.81 3.30
CA VAL A 31 -0.22 1.89 1.89
C VAL A 31 1.00 2.14 1.02
N PHE A 32 1.22 1.29 0.01
CA PHE A 32 2.10 1.55 -1.12
C PHE A 32 1.28 2.22 -2.22
N ALA A 33 1.36 3.55 -2.31
CA ALA A 33 0.54 4.33 -3.23
C ALA A 33 1.07 4.26 -4.68
N ASP A 34 0.19 4.53 -5.65
CA ASP A 34 0.61 4.64 -7.05
C ASP A 34 1.59 5.80 -7.21
N ALA A 35 1.26 6.97 -6.67
CA ALA A 35 2.07 8.19 -6.69
C ALA A 35 2.65 8.47 -8.09
N ALA A 36 1.79 8.93 -8.98
CA ALA A 36 2.09 9.09 -10.39
C ALA A 36 3.07 10.23 -10.68
N GLY A 37 3.33 11.12 -9.72
CA GLY A 37 4.15 12.32 -9.90
C GLY A 37 3.42 13.42 -10.66
N LEU A 38 2.11 13.27 -10.86
CA LEU A 38 1.25 14.24 -11.55
C LEU A 38 0.34 14.90 -10.52
N ARG A 39 0.48 16.22 -10.34
CA ARG A 39 -0.23 17.00 -9.32
C ARG A 39 -1.71 16.62 -9.17
N ALA A 40 -2.47 16.62 -10.26
CA ALA A 40 -3.90 16.30 -10.23
C ALA A 40 -4.18 14.83 -9.87
N ALA A 41 -3.36 13.91 -10.38
CA ALA A 41 -3.51 12.48 -10.12
C ALA A 41 -3.14 12.11 -8.68
N ASP A 42 -2.10 12.74 -8.13
CA ASP A 42 -1.62 12.52 -6.76
C ASP A 42 -2.53 13.19 -5.73
N SER A 43 -3.11 14.35 -6.06
CA SER A 43 -4.13 14.99 -5.22
C SER A 43 -5.38 14.10 -5.11
N ALA A 44 -5.87 13.58 -6.24
CA ALA A 44 -7.02 12.69 -6.26
C ALA A 44 -6.76 11.37 -5.51
N GLU A 45 -5.54 10.83 -5.58
CA GLU A 45 -5.14 9.66 -4.80
C GLU A 45 -5.08 10.00 -3.30
N ALA A 46 -4.50 11.13 -2.92
CA ALA A 46 -4.44 11.57 -1.55
C ALA A 46 -5.82 11.80 -0.92
N ASP A 47 -6.76 12.37 -1.67
CA ASP A 47 -8.14 12.56 -1.23
C ASP A 47 -8.83 11.22 -0.95
N VAL A 48 -8.68 10.25 -1.85
CA VAL A 48 -9.25 8.91 -1.67
C VAL A 48 -8.64 8.20 -0.47
N LEU A 49 -7.30 8.24 -0.31
CA LEU A 49 -6.66 7.62 0.84
C LEU A 49 -7.06 8.30 2.16
N THR A 50 -7.20 9.63 2.15
CA THR A 50 -7.71 10.38 3.32
C THR A 50 -9.16 10.02 3.64
N GLU A 51 -10.01 9.80 2.63
CA GLU A 51 -11.41 9.38 2.82
C GLU A 51 -11.52 7.96 3.39
N VAL A 52 -10.64 7.04 2.99
CA VAL A 52 -10.67 5.65 3.43
C VAL A 52 -10.04 5.46 4.82
N PHE A 53 -8.88 6.08 5.06
CA PHE A 53 -8.06 5.83 6.25
C PHE A 53 -8.15 6.96 7.28
N GLY A 54 -8.74 8.11 6.93
CA GLY A 54 -8.67 9.33 7.73
C GLY A 54 -7.37 10.11 7.50
N PRO A 55 -7.33 11.39 7.92
CA PRO A 55 -6.16 12.24 7.76
C PRO A 55 -4.99 11.70 8.59
N TYR A 56 -3.86 11.43 7.93
CA TYR A 56 -2.67 10.84 8.53
C TYR A 56 -2.91 9.48 9.21
N GLY A 57 -4.00 8.78 8.86
CA GLY A 57 -4.44 7.57 9.56
C GLY A 57 -3.63 6.31 9.24
N VAL A 58 -2.83 6.32 8.17
CA VAL A 58 -1.96 5.20 7.78
C VAL A 58 -0.67 5.72 7.15
N PRO A 59 0.50 5.12 7.45
CA PRO A 59 1.73 5.39 6.74
C PRO A 59 1.58 5.13 5.23
N VAL A 60 2.11 6.05 4.41
CA VAL A 60 2.07 5.95 2.95
C VAL A 60 3.50 5.94 2.39
N ALA A 61 3.86 4.84 1.74
CA ALA A 61 5.11 4.65 1.02
C ALA A 61 4.93 4.96 -0.48
N VAL A 62 5.89 5.67 -1.07
CA VAL A 62 5.89 6.07 -2.51
C VAL A 62 7.23 5.74 -3.17
N PRO A 63 7.58 4.44 -3.28
CA PRO A 63 8.92 3.99 -3.71
C PRO A 63 9.28 4.41 -5.14
N LYS A 64 8.31 4.77 -5.99
CA LYS A 64 8.55 5.30 -7.35
C LYS A 64 9.32 6.62 -7.37
N THR A 65 9.43 7.31 -6.23
CA THR A 65 10.35 8.44 -6.07
C THR A 65 11.83 8.02 -6.22
N MET A 66 12.16 6.76 -5.93
CA MET A 66 13.50 6.18 -6.09
C MET A 66 13.66 5.43 -7.42
N THR A 67 12.65 4.65 -7.82
CA THR A 67 12.75 3.71 -8.95
C THR A 67 12.21 4.25 -10.26
N GLY A 68 11.54 5.40 -10.24
CA GLY A 68 10.82 5.95 -11.39
C GLY A 68 9.52 5.20 -11.70
N ARG A 69 8.83 5.65 -12.77
CA ARG A 69 7.56 5.05 -13.20
C ARG A 69 7.80 3.91 -14.18
N LEU A 70 7.88 2.68 -13.66
CA LEU A 70 8.18 1.47 -14.43
C LEU A 70 7.00 0.90 -15.24
N TYR A 71 5.95 1.70 -15.49
CA TYR A 71 4.72 1.27 -16.17
C TYR A 71 4.17 -0.05 -15.58
N GLY A 72 4.00 -1.07 -16.41
CA GLY A 72 3.51 -2.39 -15.97
C GLY A 72 4.42 -3.08 -14.95
N GLY A 73 5.70 -2.71 -14.86
CA GLY A 73 6.64 -3.21 -13.86
C GLY A 73 6.58 -2.50 -12.51
N GLY A 74 5.87 -1.37 -12.40
CA GLY A 74 5.75 -0.60 -11.16
C GLY A 74 5.00 -1.36 -10.06
N PRO A 75 3.74 -1.80 -10.31
CA PRO A 75 2.95 -2.49 -9.30
C PRO A 75 3.57 -3.79 -8.76
N PRO A 76 4.16 -4.68 -9.60
CA PRO A 76 4.88 -5.85 -9.08
C PRO A 76 6.07 -5.48 -8.19
N LEU A 77 6.79 -4.40 -8.50
CA LEU A 77 7.88 -3.91 -7.66
C LEU A 77 7.35 -3.35 -6.32
N ASP A 78 6.22 -2.65 -6.33
CA ASP A 78 5.58 -2.19 -5.09
C ASP A 78 5.14 -3.36 -4.21
N VAL A 79 4.60 -4.44 -4.81
CA VAL A 79 4.28 -5.68 -4.09
C VAL A 79 5.53 -6.30 -3.46
N ALA A 80 6.62 -6.42 -4.22
CA ALA A 80 7.88 -6.93 -3.69
C ALA A 80 8.40 -6.05 -2.53
N ALA A 81 8.35 -4.72 -2.68
CA ALA A 81 8.75 -3.78 -1.64
C ALA A 81 7.86 -3.89 -0.37
N ALA A 82 6.56 -4.11 -0.54
CA ALA A 82 5.63 -4.34 0.57
C ALA A 82 5.97 -5.63 1.32
N LEU A 83 6.20 -6.74 0.61
CA LEU A 83 6.61 -8.01 1.21
C LEU A 83 7.95 -7.89 1.95
N LEU A 84 8.92 -7.17 1.38
CA LEU A 84 10.19 -6.88 2.05
C LEU A 84 10.00 -6.01 3.29
N SER A 85 9.09 -5.03 3.25
CA SER A 85 8.74 -4.21 4.42
C SER A 85 8.06 -5.04 5.52
N MET A 86 7.26 -6.04 5.15
CA MET A 86 6.68 -7.02 6.08
C MET A 86 7.73 -7.98 6.64
N ARG A 87 8.76 -8.35 5.88
CA ARG A 87 9.85 -9.19 6.38
C ARG A 87 10.77 -8.41 7.33
N ASP A 88 11.19 -7.23 6.90
CA ASP A 88 12.25 -6.45 7.53
C ASP A 88 11.72 -5.41 8.53
N GLN A 89 10.39 -5.27 8.64
CA GLN A 89 9.70 -4.37 9.57
C GLN A 89 10.17 -2.91 9.43
N VAL A 90 10.35 -2.47 8.19
CA VAL A 90 10.81 -1.13 7.83
C VAL A 90 10.13 -0.65 6.56
N LEU A 91 9.71 0.62 6.55
CA LEU A 91 9.09 1.26 5.40
C LEU A 91 10.12 2.07 4.60
N PRO A 92 10.12 1.98 3.26
CA PRO A 92 11.03 2.76 2.43
C PRO A 92 10.66 4.24 2.45
N PRO A 93 11.64 5.16 2.50
CA PRO A 93 11.36 6.58 2.42
C PRO A 93 11.05 7.01 0.99
N ALA A 94 10.21 8.02 0.88
CA ALA A 94 10.17 8.88 -0.29
C ALA A 94 11.44 9.75 -0.35
N VAL A 95 12.06 9.79 -1.52
CA VAL A 95 13.18 10.68 -1.84
C VAL A 95 12.69 11.89 -2.62
N HIS A 96 13.47 12.98 -2.65
CA HIS A 96 13.13 14.24 -3.32
C HIS A 96 11.86 14.94 -2.78
N LEU A 97 11.41 14.59 -1.56
CA LEU A 97 10.25 15.18 -0.87
C LEU A 97 10.65 15.75 0.49
N ASP A 98 11.43 16.83 0.48
CA ASP A 98 11.95 17.45 1.71
C ASP A 98 10.88 18.14 2.55
N ARG A 99 9.78 18.55 1.92
CA ARG A 99 8.67 19.29 2.55
C ARG A 99 7.34 18.54 2.37
N PRO A 100 6.39 18.70 3.31
CA PRO A 100 5.05 18.16 3.12
C PRO A 100 4.43 18.72 1.83
N VAL A 101 3.66 17.89 1.11
CA VAL A 101 2.94 18.35 -0.08
C VAL A 101 1.72 19.15 0.38
N PRO A 102 1.61 20.44 0.04
CA PRO A 102 0.48 21.27 0.48
C PRO A 102 -0.87 20.64 0.10
N GLY A 103 -1.79 20.58 1.05
CA GLY A 103 -3.13 20.01 0.86
C GLY A 103 -3.22 18.48 1.04
N HIS A 104 -2.09 17.76 0.96
CA HIS A 104 -2.09 16.32 1.20
C HIS A 104 -2.11 16.04 2.70
N ARG A 105 -3.13 15.32 3.17
CA ARG A 105 -3.26 14.87 4.58
C ARG A 105 -2.81 13.43 4.75
N LEU A 106 -1.68 13.09 4.12
CA LEU A 106 -1.08 11.75 4.14
C LEU A 106 0.12 11.72 5.07
N ASP A 107 0.26 10.63 5.83
CA ASP A 107 1.49 10.33 6.56
C ASP A 107 2.53 9.71 5.61
N LEU A 108 3.09 10.54 4.73
CA LEU A 108 4.15 10.11 3.81
C LEU A 108 5.41 9.73 4.60
N VAL A 109 5.93 8.53 4.35
CA VAL A 109 7.25 8.12 4.83
C VAL A 109 8.30 8.92 4.04
N ARG A 110 9.04 9.82 4.70
CA ARG A 110 9.97 10.77 4.04
C ARG A 110 11.33 10.80 4.72
N GLY A 111 12.36 11.15 3.96
CA GLY A 111 13.71 11.47 4.44
C GLY A 111 14.53 10.24 4.83
N ARG A 112 14.04 9.40 5.74
CA ARG A 112 14.73 8.19 6.20
C ARG A 112 13.78 6.99 6.28
N PRO A 113 14.29 5.75 6.14
CA PRO A 113 13.48 4.55 6.39
C PRO A 113 12.82 4.62 7.76
N ARG A 114 11.57 4.16 7.85
CA ARG A 114 10.80 4.20 9.10
C ARG A 114 10.55 2.78 9.61
N PRO A 115 11.13 2.39 10.76
CA PRO A 115 10.76 1.13 11.41
C PRO A 115 9.26 1.08 11.69
N ALA A 116 8.61 -0.03 11.36
CA ALA A 116 7.18 -0.22 11.57
C ALA A 116 6.85 -1.71 11.67
N ARG A 117 5.90 -2.06 12.54
CA ARG A 117 5.41 -3.43 12.60
C ARG A 117 4.41 -3.67 11.47
N VAL A 118 4.86 -4.20 10.34
CA VAL A 118 4.01 -4.37 9.15
C VAL A 118 3.52 -5.82 9.05
N ARG A 119 2.21 -6.00 9.15
CA ARG A 119 1.50 -7.27 8.94
C ARG A 119 0.44 -7.19 7.85
N THR A 120 -0.05 -6.00 7.53
CA THR A 120 -1.06 -5.76 6.51
C THR A 120 -0.64 -4.57 5.66
N ALA A 121 -0.44 -4.79 4.36
CA ALA A 121 -0.10 -3.75 3.41
C ALA A 121 -1.18 -3.65 2.32
N LEU A 122 -1.53 -2.42 1.94
CA LEU A 122 -2.33 -2.15 0.75
C LEU A 122 -1.42 -1.64 -0.37
N VAL A 123 -1.44 -2.26 -1.54
CA VAL A 123 -0.73 -1.79 -2.74
C VAL A 123 -1.74 -1.21 -3.72
N VAL A 124 -1.50 0.00 -4.21
CA VAL A 124 -2.36 0.72 -5.16
C VAL A 124 -1.66 0.88 -6.50
N ALA A 125 -2.38 0.60 -7.58
CA ALA A 125 -1.87 0.71 -8.94
C ALA A 125 -2.86 1.43 -9.86
N ARG A 126 -2.35 2.38 -10.67
CA ARG A 126 -3.16 3.12 -11.65
C ARG A 126 -2.53 3.13 -13.03
N GLY A 127 -3.35 2.81 -14.03
CA GLY A 127 -2.95 2.76 -15.43
C GLY A 127 -3.55 3.88 -16.27
N HIS A 128 -2.97 4.10 -17.45
CA HIS A 128 -3.54 4.97 -18.48
C HIS A 128 -4.93 4.45 -18.91
N GLY A 129 -5.84 5.34 -19.28
CA GLY A 129 -7.21 4.94 -19.68
C GLY A 129 -8.17 4.67 -18.51
N GLY A 130 -7.73 4.87 -17.26
CA GLY A 130 -8.61 4.82 -16.08
C GLY A 130 -8.64 3.46 -15.37
N PHE A 131 -7.66 2.58 -15.61
CA PHE A 131 -7.47 1.37 -14.81
C PHE A 131 -7.06 1.73 -13.39
N ASN A 132 -7.75 1.13 -12.40
CA ASN A 132 -7.44 1.27 -10.99
C ASN A 132 -7.49 -0.14 -10.38
N SER A 133 -6.45 -0.51 -9.65
CA SER A 133 -6.37 -1.78 -8.92
C SER A 133 -5.81 -1.53 -7.52
N ALA A 134 -6.21 -2.37 -6.59
CA ALA A 134 -5.69 -2.39 -5.24
C ALA A 134 -5.55 -3.85 -4.78
N MET A 135 -4.53 -4.14 -3.99
CA MET A 135 -4.24 -5.47 -3.48
C MET A 135 -3.88 -5.38 -2.00
N VAL A 136 -4.48 -6.24 -1.18
CA VAL A 136 -4.12 -6.38 0.23
C VAL A 136 -3.18 -7.58 0.39
N LEU A 137 -2.08 -7.36 1.10
CA LEU A 137 -1.12 -8.39 1.48
C LEU A 137 -1.18 -8.56 3.00
N THR A 138 -1.35 -9.78 3.48
CA THR A 138 -1.34 -10.09 4.91
C THR A 138 -0.21 -11.06 5.22
N ALA A 139 0.51 -10.79 6.31
CA ALA A 139 1.50 -11.71 6.83
C ALA A 139 0.78 -12.98 7.29
N PRO A 140 1.34 -14.17 7.07
CA PRO A 140 0.74 -15.39 7.57
C PRO A 140 0.51 -15.29 9.08
N GLY A 141 -0.53 -15.97 9.55
CA GLY A 141 -0.70 -16.24 10.97
C GLY A 141 0.53 -16.98 11.53
N PRO A 142 0.62 -17.18 12.85
CA PRO A 142 1.62 -18.08 13.41
C PRO A 142 1.53 -19.41 12.64
N THR A 143 2.64 -19.88 12.07
CA THR A 143 2.68 -21.24 11.54
C THR A 143 2.39 -22.16 12.73
N PRO A 144 1.36 -23.03 12.65
CA PRO A 144 1.13 -24.00 13.71
C PRO A 144 2.42 -24.79 13.90
N ALA A 145 2.81 -25.00 15.16
CA ALA A 145 3.99 -25.80 15.47
C ALA A 145 3.89 -27.13 14.71
N PRO A 146 4.98 -27.62 14.10
CA PRO A 146 4.96 -28.94 13.50
C PRO A 146 4.42 -29.92 14.53
N GLY A 147 3.38 -30.69 14.14
CA GLY A 147 2.84 -31.74 14.99
C GLY A 147 3.96 -32.71 15.38
N PRO A 148 3.80 -33.45 16.50
CA PRO A 148 4.79 -34.45 16.88
C PRO A 148 5.08 -35.37 15.69
N ASP A 149 6.36 -35.57 15.40
CA ASP A 149 6.83 -36.47 14.35
C ASP A 149 6.37 -37.90 14.71
N THR A 150 5.21 -38.29 14.18
CA THR A 150 4.78 -39.70 14.19
C THR A 150 5.46 -40.40 13.03
N GLY A 151 6.80 -40.45 13.08
CA GLY A 151 7.58 -41.27 12.18
C GLY A 151 7.14 -42.74 12.32
N PRO A 152 7.06 -43.49 11.22
CA PRO A 152 6.80 -44.93 11.30
C PRO A 152 8.07 -45.63 11.78
N GLY A 153 8.17 -45.89 13.09
CA GLY A 153 9.16 -46.81 13.63
C GLY A 153 9.71 -46.43 14.99
N ALA A 154 9.07 -46.93 16.05
CA ALA A 154 9.80 -47.32 17.25
C ALA A 154 9.89 -48.86 17.25
N PRO A 155 11.07 -49.45 17.51
CA PRO A 155 11.24 -50.90 17.58
C PRO A 155 10.50 -51.54 18.76
#